data_AF-A0A932YAJ5-F1
#
_entry.id   AF-A0A932YAJ5-F1
#
_cell.length_a   1.000
_cell.length_b   1.000
_cell.length_c   1.000
_cell.angle_alpha   90.00
_cell.angle_beta   90.00
_cell.angle_gamma   90.00
#
_symmetry.space_group_name_H-M   'P 1'
#
loop_
_entity.id
_entity.type
_entity.pdbx_description
1 polymer ?
#
loop_
_entity_poly.entity_id
_entity_poly.type
_entity_poly.pdbx_seq_one_letter_code
_entity_poly.pdbx_strand_id
1 'polypeptide(L)' 'MRTTLNLPRDLIREAQKLTGARTKTQAIIWGLEELRRRKKIENLWKLRGNLYLDLNLKKARAR' A
#
# COMPACT_ATOMS: atom_id res chain seq x y z
N MET A 1 20.43 -0.48 -4.28
CA MET A 1 21.42 0.49 -3.76
C MET A 1 21.66 0.21 -2.29
N ARG A 2 22.92 0.23 -1.82
CA ARG A 2 23.25 0.10 -0.38
C ARG A 2 23.35 1.51 0.19
N THR A 3 22.64 1.77 1.29
CA THR A 3 22.55 3.10 1.91
C THR A 3 22.67 2.96 3.41
N THR A 4 23.34 3.91 4.06
CA THR A 4 23.42 3.99 5.53
C THR A 4 22.41 5.02 6.01
N LEU A 5 21.49 4.60 6.89
CA LEU A 5 20.43 5.45 7.43
C LEU A 5 20.38 5.28 8.95
N ASN A 6 20.19 6.40 9.66
CA ASN A 6 19.91 6.37 11.09
C ASN A 6 18.40 6.23 11.29
N LEU A 7 17.97 5.08 11.81
CA LEU A 7 16.55 4.75 12.03
C LEU A 7 16.33 4.33 13.49
N PRO A 8 15.17 4.68 14.09
CA PRO A 8 14.83 4.22 15.43
C PRO A 8 14.83 2.69 15.51
N ARG A 9 15.55 2.14 16.48
CA ARG A 9 15.75 0.69 16.62
C ARG A 9 14.44 -0.02 16.94
N ASP A 10 13.61 0.60 17.78
CA ASP A 10 12.35 0.01 18.24
C ASP A 10 11.33 -0.06 17.10
N LEU A 11 11.24 0.97 16.27
CA LEU A 11 10.40 1.00 15.09
C LEU A 11 10.71 -0.15 14.12
N ILE A 12 11.99 -0.40 13.85
CA ILE A 12 12.40 -1.50 12.96
C ILE A 12 12.11 -2.86 13.60
N ARG A 13 12.33 -3.01 14.91
CA ARG A 13 12.00 -4.25 15.63
C ARG A 13 10.51 -4.55 15.60
N GLU A 14 9.68 -3.53 15.83
CA GLU A 14 8.24 -3.65 15.76
C GLU A 14 7.78 -4.03 14.36
N ALA A 15 8.28 -3.32 13.34
CA ALA A 15 7.99 -3.64 11.94
C ALA A 15 8.36 -5.10 11.60
N GLN A 16 9.53 -5.58 12.04
CA GLN A 16 9.93 -6.98 11.85
C GLN A 16 8.99 -7.96 12.56
N LYS A 17 8.56 -7.67 13.80
CA LYS A 17 7.62 -8.52 14.55
C LYS A 17 6.26 -8.59 13.88
N LEU A 18 5.70 -7.45 13.47
CA LEU A 18 4.38 -7.35 12.86
C LEU A 18 4.34 -8.00 11.47
N THR A 19 5.42 -7.87 10.71
CA THR A 19 5.47 -8.37 9.34
C THR A 19 6.06 -9.78 9.22
N GLY A 20 6.80 -10.26 10.23
CA GLY A 20 7.59 -11.50 10.14
C GLY A 20 8.86 -11.35 9.29
N ALA A 21 9.30 -10.12 8.99
CA ALA A 21 10.49 -9.89 8.17
C ALA A 21 11.77 -10.37 8.88
N ARG A 22 12.54 -11.23 8.19
CA ARG A 22 13.78 -11.81 8.72
C ARG A 22 14.90 -10.78 8.84
N THR A 23 14.88 -9.74 8.00
CA THR A 23 15.91 -8.69 7.98
C THR A 23 15.31 -7.29 8.07
N LYS A 24 16.12 -6.33 8.55
CA LYS A 24 15.75 -4.91 8.59
C LYS A 24 15.44 -4.36 7.20
N THR A 25 16.25 -4.75 6.21
CA THR A 25 16.06 -4.35 4.82
C THR A 25 14.72 -4.82 4.28
N GLN A 26 14.35 -6.08 4.55
CA GLN A 26 13.07 -6.64 4.13
C GLN A 26 11.89 -5.88 4.76
N ALA A 27 11.95 -5.59 6.06
CA ALA A 27 10.91 -4.80 6.74
C ALA A 27 10.73 -3.41 6.10
N ILE A 28 11.84 -2.75 5.74
CA ILE A 28 11.82 -1.43 5.08
C ILE A 28 11.20 -1.54 3.68
N ILE A 29 11.61 -2.53 2.88
CA ILE A 29 11.06 -2.74 1.53
C ILE A 29 9.54 -2.92 1.59
N TRP A 30 9.07 -3.80 2.47
CA TRP A 30 7.64 -4.04 2.63
C TRP A 30 6.87 -2.81 3.09
N GLY A 31 7.42 -2.03 4.02
CA GLY A 31 6.82 -0.76 4.43
C GLY A 31 6.68 0.24 3.28
N LEU A 32 7.70 0.34 2.42
CA LEU A 32 7.67 1.22 1.24
C LEU A 32 6.68 0.73 0.17
N GLU A 33 6.59 -0.58 -0.05
CA GLU A 33 5.62 -1.17 -0.98
C GLU A 33 4.18 -0.94 -0.52
N GLU A 34 3.92 -1.10 0.78
CA GLU A 34 2.62 -0.83 1.37
C GLU A 34 2.25 0.66 1.27
N LEU A 35 3.20 1.57 1.52
CA LEU A 35 2.99 3.00 1.32
C LEU A 35 2.64 3.32 -0.15
N ARG A 36 3.36 2.71 -1.11
CA ARG A 36 3.04 2.85 -2.54
C ARG A 36 1.64 2.34 -2.86
N ARG A 37 1.26 1.18 -2.31
CA ARG A 37 -0.08 0.59 -2.49
C ARG A 37 -1.17 1.53 -1.97
N ARG A 38 -1.02 2.03 -0.74
CA ARG A 38 -1.97 2.97 -0.12
C ARG A 38 -2.14 4.24 -0.94
N LYS A 39 -1.04 4.82 -1.44
CA LYS A 39 -1.10 6.02 -2.27
C LYS A 39 -1.76 5.79 -3.63
N LYS A 40 -1.53 4.64 -4.27
CA LYS A 40 -2.27 4.27 -5.49
C LYS A 40 -3.77 4.19 -5.25
N ILE A 41 -4.17 3.53 -4.14
CA ILE A 41 -5.57 3.46 -3.75
C ILE A 41 -6.09 4.88 -3.50
N GLU A 42 -5.48 5.69 -2.65
CA GLU A 42 -5.89 7.07 -2.38
C GLU A 42 -6.10 7.89 -3.67
N ASN A 43 -5.21 7.76 -4.65
CA ASN A 43 -5.34 8.44 -5.93
C ASN A 43 -6.53 7.93 -6.76
N LEU A 44 -6.81 6.63 -6.75
CA LEU A 44 -8.02 6.09 -7.38
C LEU A 44 -9.29 6.62 -6.69
N TRP A 45 -9.28 6.77 -5.37
CA TRP A 45 -10.40 7.36 -4.63
C TRP A 45 -10.60 8.84 -4.98
N LYS A 46 -9.55 9.59 -5.28
CA LYS A 46 -9.68 10.98 -5.78
C LYS A 46 -10.34 11.06 -7.16
N LEU A 47 -10.27 10.00 -7.97
CA LEU A 47 -10.96 9.92 -9.26
C LEU A 47 -12.43 9.51 -9.11
N ARG A 48 -12.84 9.03 -7.93
CA ARG A 48 -14.23 8.68 -7.62
C ARG A 48 -15.06 9.96 -7.61
N GLY A 49 -15.99 10.08 -8.56
CA GLY A 49 -16.82 11.28 -8.77
C GLY A 49 -16.62 11.92 -10.15
N ASN A 50 -15.46 11.73 -10.79
CA ASN A 50 -15.21 12.16 -12.17
C ASN A 50 -15.46 11.05 -13.19
N LEU A 51 -15.66 9.81 -12.74
CA LEU A 51 -15.92 8.68 -13.61
C LEU A 51 -17.42 8.61 -13.91
N TYR A 52 -17.86 9.23 -15.01
CA TYR A 52 -19.20 9.03 -15.54
C TYR A 52 -19.28 7.60 -16.10
N LEU A 53 -19.94 6.72 -15.35
CA LEU A 53 -20.16 5.34 -15.74
C LEU A 53 -21.55 5.23 -16.36
N ASP A 54 -21.62 5.21 -17.69
CA ASP A 54 -22.85 4.91 -18.42
C ASP A 54 -23.15 3.40 -18.35
N LEU A 55 -23.67 2.96 -17.20
CA LEU A 55 -23.92 1.55 -16.91
C LEU A 55 -25.37 1.33 -16.50
N ASN A 56 -26.09 0.54 -17.31
CA ASN A 56 -27.40 0.03 -16.93
C ASN A 56 -27.25 -1.14 -15.94
N LEU A 57 -27.32 -0.80 -14.66
CA LEU A 57 -27.16 -1.74 -13.53
C LEU A 57 -28.16 -2.91 -13.55
N LYS A 58 -29.36 -2.73 -14.14
CA LYS A 58 -30.37 -3.80 -14.26
C LYS A 58 -29.93 -4.87 -15.28
N LYS A 59 -29.36 -4.47 -16.42
CA LYS A 59 -28.79 -5.42 -17.40
C LYS A 59 -27.52 -6.09 -16.86
N ALA A 60 -26.69 -5.36 -16.12
CA ALA A 60 -25.42 -5.88 -15.63
C ALA A 60 -25.57 -6.93 -14.51
N ARG A 61 -26.63 -6.85 -13.69
CA ARG A 61 -26.88 -7.80 -12.58
C ARG A 61 -27.79 -8.97 -12.94
N ALA A 62 -28.30 -9.04 -14.16
CA ALA A 62 -29.10 -10.18 -14.61
C ALA A 62 -28.19 -11.33 -15.05
N ARG A 63 -27.58 -12.03 -14.08
CA ARG A 63 -27.03 -13.38 -14.22
C ARG A 63 -27.21 -14.13 -12.90
#